data_AF-A0A4V0XJ17-F1
#
_entry.id   AF-A0A4V0XJ17-F1
#
_cell.length_a   1.000
_cell.length_b   1.000
_cell.length_c   1.000
_cell.angle_alpha   90.00
_cell.angle_beta   90.00
_cell.angle_gamma   90.00
#
_symmetry.space_group_name_H-M   'P 1'
#
loop_
_entity.id
_entity.type
_entity.pdbx_description
1 polymer ?
#
loop_
_entity_poly.entity_id
_entity_poly.type
_entity_poly.pdbx_seq_one_letter_code
_entity_poly.pdbx_strand_id
1 'polypeptide(L)'
;MDVLDASDTIIRLFVFLLCFAPAGAALSVDSILTGTARDAFPSRPPWALRLIQIQVSLIYVQSVRLKLLGQLWRQGTAAWYPLQLERFVRGAYPRRVFGQRHVLRTLTWSVLAVELAAGVLVWIKELRLPMTCVALTLHFGFSYFLQLRLFGFVMAAGLLTFVPPETTSIWINRVSAWVPM
;
A
#
# COMPACT_ATOMS: atom_id res chain seq x y z
N MET A 1 12.57 -23.53 0.09
CA MET A 1 12.33 -22.33 0.90
C MET A 1 12.78 -21.17 0.04
N ASP A 2 11.89 -20.58 -0.76
CA ASP A 2 12.32 -19.57 -1.73
C ASP A 2 12.62 -18.25 -1.03
N VAL A 3 13.86 -17.80 -1.18
CA VAL A 3 14.48 -16.61 -0.59
C VAL A 3 13.97 -15.29 -1.21
N LEU A 4 13.04 -15.37 -2.18
CA LEU A 4 12.54 -14.22 -2.94
C LEU A 4 11.03 -14.04 -2.74
N ASP A 5 10.65 -13.39 -1.64
CA ASP A 5 9.30 -12.84 -1.48
C ASP A 5 9.23 -11.46 -2.16
N ALA A 6 8.12 -11.15 -2.84
CA ALA A 6 7.94 -9.84 -3.47
C ALA A 6 8.03 -8.70 -2.44
N SER A 7 7.56 -8.96 -1.21
CA SER A 7 7.67 -8.01 -0.10
C SER A 7 9.11 -7.64 0.24
N ASP A 8 10.03 -8.61 0.28
CA ASP A 8 11.44 -8.41 0.58
C ASP A 8 12.16 -7.58 -0.49
N THR A 9 11.80 -7.79 -1.76
CA THR A 9 12.32 -6.96 -2.86
C THR A 9 11.88 -5.50 -2.75
N ILE A 10 10.60 -5.27 -2.43
CA ILE A 10 10.06 -3.91 -2.29
C ILE A 10 10.63 -3.22 -1.04
N ILE A 11 10.77 -3.94 0.07
CA ILE A 11 11.38 -3.41 1.30
C ILE A 11 12.80 -2.93 1.02
N ARG A 12 13.64 -3.74 0.36
CA ARG A 12 15.02 -3.36 0.02
C ARG A 12 15.07 -2.09 -0.83
N LEU A 13 14.18 -1.98 -1.82
CA LEU A 13 14.09 -0.80 -2.66
C LEU A 13 13.64 0.44 -1.87
N PHE A 14 12.62 0.31 -1.02
CA PHE A 14 12.11 1.43 -0.21
C PHE A 14 13.14 1.89 0.82
N VAL A 15 13.76 0.97 1.56
CA VAL A 15 14.80 1.30 2.55
C VAL A 15 15.98 1.99 1.88
N PHE A 16 16.43 1.51 0.72
CA PHE A 16 17.48 2.18 -0.06
C PHE A 16 17.11 3.63 -0.41
N LEU A 17 15.88 3.86 -0.91
CA LEU A 17 15.42 5.23 -1.24
C LEU A 17 15.25 6.09 0.03
N LEU A 18 14.84 5.50 1.15
CA LEU A 18 14.69 6.18 2.43
C LEU A 18 16.01 6.67 3.01
N CYS A 19 17.15 6.02 2.70
CA CYS A 19 18.48 6.54 3.08
C CYS A 19 18.73 7.96 2.55
N PHE A 20 18.06 8.35 1.47
CA PHE A 20 18.17 9.69 0.88
C PHE A 20 17.03 10.63 1.29
N ALA A 21 16.00 10.12 1.95
CA ALA A 21 14.87 10.90 2.42
C ALA A 21 15.15 11.44 3.84
N PRO A 22 14.67 12.65 4.20
CA PRO A 22 14.74 13.15 5.57
C PRO A 22 13.69 12.48 6.48
N ALA A 23 13.61 11.15 6.46
CA ALA A 23 12.59 10.39 7.20
C ALA A 23 12.69 10.60 8.72
N GLY A 24 13.87 10.92 9.23
CA GLY A 24 14.11 11.16 10.66
C GLY A 24 13.79 12.58 11.16
N ALA A 25 13.34 13.49 10.29
CA ALA A 25 13.26 14.93 10.62
C ALA A 25 12.05 15.35 11.48
N ALA A 26 10.99 14.53 11.52
CA ALA A 26 9.74 14.86 12.22
C ALA A 26 9.40 13.84 13.31
N LEU A 27 9.24 12.57 12.93
CA LEU A 27 8.89 11.47 13.85
C LEU A 27 10.04 10.46 13.90
N SER A 28 11.08 10.72 14.70
CA SER A 28 12.16 9.77 14.96
C SER A 28 12.52 9.69 16.44
N VAL A 29 13.12 8.58 16.84
CA VAL A 29 13.66 8.43 18.21
C VAL A 29 14.75 9.49 18.45
N ASP A 30 15.59 9.76 17.46
CA ASP A 30 16.63 10.79 17.55
C ASP A 30 16.04 12.19 17.76
N SER A 31 14.95 12.54 17.07
CA SER A 31 14.31 13.85 17.22
C SER A 31 13.64 14.02 18.58
N ILE A 32 13.12 12.92 19.16
CA ILE A 32 12.58 12.90 20.53
C ILE A 32 13.72 13.07 21.54
N LEU A 33 14.78 12.26 21.44
CA LEU A 33 15.92 12.30 22.38
C LEU A 33 16.66 13.63 22.37
N THR A 34 16.70 14.32 21.23
CA THR A 34 17.39 15.60 21.08
C THR A 34 16.48 16.82 21.30
N GLY A 35 15.17 16.63 21.49
CA GLY A 35 14.20 17.74 21.56
C GLY A 35 14.13 18.56 20.26
N THR A 36 14.59 18.01 19.14
CA THR A 36 14.63 18.71 17.83
C THR A 36 13.48 18.35 16.91
N ALA A 37 12.48 17.59 17.40
CA ALA A 37 11.27 17.25 16.67
C ALA A 37 10.67 18.52 16.08
N ARG A 38 10.84 18.70 14.76
CA ARG A 38 10.42 19.92 14.08
C ARG A 38 8.91 19.84 13.85
N ASP A 39 8.20 20.88 14.26
CA ASP A 39 6.77 21.07 13.96
C ASP A 39 6.44 21.23 12.46
N ALA A 40 7.44 21.13 11.58
CA ALA A 40 7.29 21.39 10.15
C ALA A 40 7.97 20.32 9.29
N PHE A 41 7.28 19.95 8.20
CA PHE A 41 7.81 19.09 7.15
C PHE A 41 9.14 19.68 6.61
N PRO A 42 10.21 18.88 6.50
CA PRO A 42 11.50 19.39 6.06
C PRO A 42 11.40 20.02 4.66
N SER A 43 11.86 21.27 4.52
CA SER A 43 11.97 21.98 3.24
C SER A 43 13.16 21.44 2.42
N ARG A 44 13.11 20.16 2.05
CA ARG A 44 14.09 19.52 1.16
C ARG A 44 13.42 19.09 -0.14
N PRO A 45 14.14 19.10 -1.27
CA PRO A 45 13.61 18.59 -2.53
C PRO A 45 13.10 17.15 -2.35
N PRO A 46 11.82 16.86 -2.61
CA PRO A 46 11.21 15.57 -2.26
C PRO A 46 11.51 14.48 -3.31
N TRP A 47 12.69 14.47 -3.92
CA TRP A 47 13.01 13.58 -5.05
C TRP A 47 12.96 12.10 -4.63
N ALA A 48 13.48 11.75 -3.45
CA ALA A 48 13.46 10.38 -2.95
C ALA A 48 12.00 9.90 -2.72
N LEU A 49 11.16 10.79 -2.17
CA LEU A 49 9.72 10.54 -2.02
C LEU A 49 9.04 10.34 -3.38
N ARG A 50 9.36 11.17 -4.38
CA ARG A 50 8.85 11.04 -5.75
C ARG A 50 9.27 9.73 -6.39
N LEU A 51 10.50 9.27 -6.19
CA LEU A 51 10.94 7.96 -6.69
C LEU A 51 10.16 6.82 -6.03
N ILE A 52 9.92 6.86 -4.72
CA ILE A 52 9.09 5.84 -4.04
C ILE A 52 7.67 5.84 -4.64
N GLN A 53 7.06 7.00 -4.82
CA GLN A 53 5.74 7.14 -5.46
C GLN A 53 5.72 6.54 -6.88
N ILE A 54 6.71 6.86 -7.70
CA ILE A 54 6.85 6.30 -9.06
C ILE A 54 6.97 4.78 -8.99
N GLN A 55 7.81 4.24 -8.10
CA GLN A 55 7.98 2.80 -7.94
C GLN A 55 6.68 2.12 -7.53
N VAL A 56 5.92 2.69 -6.59
CA VAL A 56 4.59 2.19 -6.21
C VAL A 56 3.65 2.16 -7.42
N SER A 57 3.57 3.25 -8.19
CA SER A 57 2.74 3.30 -9.41
C SER A 57 3.15 2.25 -10.44
N LEU A 58 4.45 2.07 -10.68
CA LEU A 58 4.96 1.05 -11.59
C LEU A 58 4.62 -0.36 -11.11
N ILE A 59 4.72 -0.64 -9.81
CA ILE A 59 4.33 -1.93 -9.24
C ILE A 59 2.85 -2.21 -9.52
N TYR A 60 1.97 -1.22 -9.30
CA TYR A 60 0.53 -1.36 -9.56
C TYR A 60 0.23 -1.64 -11.04
N VAL A 61 0.76 -0.82 -11.94
CA VAL A 61 0.53 -0.96 -13.39
C VAL A 61 1.10 -2.29 -13.90
N GLN A 62 2.30 -2.66 -13.46
CA GLN A 62 2.93 -3.93 -13.84
C GLN A 62 2.16 -5.12 -13.28
N SER A 63 1.63 -5.02 -12.06
CA SER A 63 0.79 -6.07 -11.47
C SER A 63 -0.45 -6.33 -12.31
N VAL A 64 -1.16 -5.28 -12.72
CA VAL A 64 -2.32 -5.38 -13.61
C VAL A 64 -1.92 -6.02 -14.95
N ARG A 65 -0.82 -5.57 -15.56
CA ARG A 65 -0.32 -6.14 -16.82
C ARG A 65 -0.07 -7.64 -16.70
N LEU A 66 0.64 -8.08 -15.66
CA LEU A 66 0.95 -9.49 -15.42
C LEU A 66 -0.32 -10.30 -15.14
N LYS A 67 -1.27 -9.75 -14.37
CA LYS A 67 -2.55 -10.39 -14.10
C LYS A 67 -3.37 -10.57 -15.37
N LEU A 68 -3.44 -9.56 -16.25
CA LEU A 68 -4.16 -9.63 -17.51
C LEU A 68 -3.59 -10.66 -18.50
N LEU A 69 -2.30 -11.03 -18.39
CA LEU A 69 -1.71 -12.15 -19.14
C LEU A 69 -2.23 -13.52 -18.64
N GLY A 70 -2.68 -13.62 -17.39
CA GLY A 70 -3.26 -14.83 -16.82
C GLY A 70 -4.73 -15.04 -17.22
N GLN A 71 -5.07 -16.26 -17.64
CA GLN A 71 -6.44 -16.61 -18.05
C GLN A 71 -7.47 -16.46 -16.91
N LEU A 72 -7.09 -16.80 -15.68
CA LEU A 72 -7.98 -16.72 -14.50
C LEU A 72 -8.48 -15.31 -14.22
N TRP A 73 -7.62 -14.30 -14.41
CA TRP A 73 -7.98 -12.90 -14.21
C TRP A 73 -8.91 -12.40 -15.31
N ARG A 74 -8.63 -12.75 -16.58
CA ARG A 74 -9.50 -12.41 -17.72
C ARG A 74 -10.89 -13.03 -17.58
N GLN A 75 -10.96 -14.27 -17.12
CA GLN A 75 -12.23 -14.97 -16.89
C GLN A 75 -12.94 -14.54 -15.60
N GLY A 76 -12.29 -13.77 -14.73
CA GLY A 76 -12.87 -13.30 -13.47
C GLY A 76 -12.99 -14.40 -12.42
N THR A 77 -12.10 -15.40 -12.44
CA THR A 77 -12.12 -16.54 -11.50
C THR A 77 -10.95 -16.51 -10.51
N ALA A 78 -10.00 -15.57 -10.66
CA ALA A 78 -8.78 -15.55 -9.85
C ALA A 78 -9.02 -15.46 -8.33
N ALA A 79 -10.03 -14.69 -7.88
CA ALA A 79 -10.35 -14.55 -6.46
C ALA A 79 -10.88 -15.84 -5.81
N TRP A 80 -11.38 -16.81 -6.60
CA TRP A 80 -11.89 -18.08 -6.08
C TRP A 80 -10.77 -19.00 -5.59
N TYR A 81 -9.64 -19.08 -6.30
CA TYR A 81 -8.55 -20.01 -6.01
C TYR A 81 -7.93 -19.87 -4.61
N PRO A 82 -7.53 -18.67 -4.15
CA PRO A 82 -6.92 -18.54 -2.82
C PRO A 82 -7.90 -18.91 -1.70
N LEU A 83 -9.21 -18.79 -1.92
CA LEU A 83 -10.23 -19.15 -0.93
C LEU A 83 -10.42 -20.68 -0.76
N GLN A 84 -9.94 -21.47 -1.72
CA GLN A 84 -10.00 -22.93 -1.69
C GLN A 84 -8.75 -23.59 -1.10
N LEU A 85 -7.71 -22.80 -0.86
CA LEU A 85 -6.44 -23.28 -0.35
C LEU A 85 -6.30 -22.79 1.09
N GLU A 86 -6.40 -23.70 2.06
CA GLU A 86 -6.36 -23.36 3.49
C GLU A 86 -5.12 -22.54 3.87
N ARG A 87 -3.98 -22.80 3.23
CA ARG A 87 -2.73 -22.04 3.42
C ARG A 87 -2.82 -20.55 3.09
N PHE A 88 -3.77 -20.15 2.26
CA PHE A 88 -3.95 -18.76 1.83
C PHE A 88 -5.10 -18.06 2.55
N VAL A 89 -6.02 -18.80 3.17
CA VAL A 89 -7.15 -18.23 3.89
C VAL A 89 -6.72 -17.83 5.29
N ARG A 90 -7.08 -16.61 5.69
CA ARG A 90 -6.90 -16.13 7.06
C ARG A 90 -8.24 -16.17 7.80
N GLY A 91 -8.33 -17.06 8.78
CA GLY A 91 -9.50 -17.16 9.66
C GLY A 91 -10.81 -17.52 8.95
N ALA A 92 -11.93 -17.23 9.62
CA ALA A 92 -13.26 -17.49 9.09
C ALA A 92 -13.72 -16.34 8.17
N TYR A 93 -14.32 -16.69 7.02
CA TYR A 93 -14.95 -15.74 6.11
C TYR A 93 -16.38 -16.20 5.75
N PRO A 94 -17.27 -15.28 5.32
CA PRO A 94 -18.67 -15.62 5.01
C PRO A 94 -18.80 -16.50 3.74
N ARG A 95 -18.63 -17.81 3.87
CA ARG A 95 -18.63 -18.77 2.74
C ARG A 95 -19.86 -18.68 1.84
N ARG A 96 -21.03 -18.33 2.40
CA ARG A 96 -22.29 -18.16 1.63
C ARG A 96 -22.24 -16.98 0.64
N VAL A 97 -21.53 -15.91 1.00
CA VAL A 97 -21.37 -14.72 0.15
C VAL A 97 -20.23 -14.96 -0.84
N PHE A 98 -19.08 -15.41 -0.34
CA PHE A 98 -17.89 -15.67 -1.15
C PHE A 98 -17.97 -16.96 -1.99
N GLY A 99 -19.03 -17.76 -1.85
CA GLY A 99 -19.31 -18.90 -2.73
C GLY A 99 -20.08 -18.53 -4.00
N GLN A 100 -20.61 -17.30 -4.10
CA GLN A 100 -21.41 -16.88 -5.25
C GLN A 100 -20.49 -16.46 -6.41
N ARG A 101 -20.74 -17.05 -7.59
CA ARG A 101 -19.94 -16.78 -8.80
C ARG A 101 -19.89 -15.30 -9.17
N HIS A 102 -21.01 -14.59 -9.04
CA HIS A 102 -21.08 -13.16 -9.35
C HIS A 102 -20.22 -12.32 -8.42
N VAL A 103 -20.25 -12.61 -7.11
CA VAL A 103 -19.43 -11.91 -6.10
C VAL A 103 -17.94 -12.08 -6.40
N LEU A 104 -17.49 -13.32 -6.61
CA LEU A 104 -16.07 -13.60 -6.88
C LEU A 104 -15.58 -12.99 -8.20
N ARG A 105 -16.45 -12.95 -9.20
CA ARG A 105 -16.16 -12.31 -10.49
C ARG A 105 -15.99 -10.81 -10.34
N THR A 106 -16.93 -10.17 -9.64
CA THR A 106 -16.83 -8.74 -9.31
C THR A 106 -15.58 -8.45 -8.52
N LEU A 107 -15.28 -9.22 -7.46
CA LEU A 107 -14.06 -9.06 -6.67
C LEU A 107 -12.81 -9.16 -7.55
N THR A 108 -12.71 -10.17 -8.41
CA THR A 108 -11.54 -10.38 -9.29
C THR A 108 -11.28 -9.16 -10.17
N TRP A 109 -12.32 -8.61 -10.80
CA TRP A 109 -12.16 -7.44 -11.67
C TRP A 109 -12.03 -6.12 -10.91
N SER A 110 -12.65 -6.01 -9.73
CA SER A 110 -12.45 -4.87 -8.83
C SER A 110 -10.99 -4.73 -8.41
N VAL A 111 -10.28 -5.83 -8.16
CA VAL A 111 -8.83 -5.79 -7.89
C VAL A 111 -8.10 -5.12 -9.07
N LEU A 112 -8.33 -5.56 -10.30
CA LEU A 112 -7.66 -5.00 -11.49
C LEU A 112 -8.00 -3.52 -11.67
N ALA A 113 -9.27 -3.16 -11.51
CA ALA A 113 -9.75 -1.79 -11.66
C ALA A 113 -9.11 -0.87 -10.60
N VAL A 114 -9.12 -1.28 -9.33
CA VAL A 114 -8.53 -0.51 -8.23
C VAL A 114 -7.02 -0.40 -8.38
N GLU A 115 -6.32 -1.48 -8.72
CA GLU A 115 -4.88 -1.45 -8.91
C GLU A 115 -4.47 -0.52 -10.06
N LEU A 116 -5.17 -0.57 -11.19
CA LEU A 116 -4.88 0.29 -12.32
C LEU A 116 -5.22 1.75 -12.00
N ALA A 117 -6.39 1.99 -11.40
CA ALA A 117 -6.82 3.32 -10.99
C ALA A 117 -5.86 3.93 -9.97
N ALA A 118 -5.42 3.17 -8.97
CA ALA A 118 -4.43 3.62 -7.99
C ALA A 118 -3.05 3.86 -8.62
N GLY A 119 -2.64 3.03 -9.59
CA GLY A 119 -1.37 3.23 -10.29
C GLY A 119 -1.31 4.52 -11.12
N VAL A 120 -2.43 4.92 -11.72
CA VAL A 120 -2.50 6.03 -12.69
C VAL A 120 -3.15 7.28 -12.12
N LEU A 121 -4.35 7.18 -11.54
CA LEU A 121 -5.17 8.31 -11.13
C LEU A 121 -4.68 8.96 -9.82
N VAL A 122 -3.81 8.29 -9.05
CA VAL A 122 -3.23 8.85 -7.82
C VAL A 122 -2.39 10.12 -8.07
N TRP A 123 -1.94 10.32 -9.31
CA TRP A 123 -1.20 11.51 -9.72
C TRP A 123 -2.10 12.75 -9.92
N ILE A 124 -3.40 12.55 -10.12
CA ILE A 124 -4.39 13.63 -10.21
C ILE A 124 -4.69 14.14 -8.81
N LYS A 125 -4.54 15.45 -8.58
CA LYS A 125 -4.57 16.07 -7.25
C LYS A 125 -5.88 15.76 -6.50
N GLU A 126 -7.01 15.83 -7.19
CA GLU A 126 -8.36 15.64 -6.67
C GLU A 126 -8.64 14.16 -6.34
N LEU A 127 -8.02 13.24 -7.09
CA LEU A 127 -8.24 11.80 -6.95
C LEU A 127 -7.19 11.12 -6.06
N ARG A 128 -6.09 11.80 -5.73
CA ARG A 128 -4.98 11.24 -4.95
C ARG A 128 -5.45 10.58 -3.67
N LEU A 129 -6.09 11.34 -2.77
CA LEU A 129 -6.53 10.83 -1.48
C LEU A 129 -7.63 9.76 -1.62
N PRO A 130 -8.69 9.95 -2.44
CA PRO A 130 -9.66 8.88 -2.72
C PRO A 130 -9.01 7.58 -3.20
N MET A 131 -8.08 7.64 -4.16
CA MET A 131 -7.41 6.45 -4.70
C MET A 131 -6.50 5.79 -3.65
N THR A 132 -5.78 6.58 -2.85
CA THR A 132 -5.00 6.08 -1.70
C THR A 132 -5.90 5.34 -0.72
N CYS A 133 -7.05 5.90 -0.35
CA CYS A 133 -8.00 5.25 0.57
C CYS A 133 -8.55 3.94 -0.01
N VAL A 134 -9.00 3.95 -1.26
CA VAL A 134 -9.54 2.75 -1.93
C VAL A 134 -8.47 1.64 -2.02
N ALA A 135 -7.24 2.00 -2.36
CA ALA A 135 -6.14 1.05 -2.44
C ALA A 135 -5.70 0.52 -1.07
N LEU A 136 -5.76 1.35 -0.01
CA LEU A 136 -5.53 0.90 1.36
C LEU A 136 -6.62 -0.09 1.80
N THR A 137 -7.90 0.22 1.54
CA THR A 137 -9.01 -0.69 1.84
C THR A 137 -8.83 -2.04 1.15
N LEU A 138 -8.34 -2.04 -0.09
CA LEU A 138 -8.02 -3.28 -0.80
C LEU A 138 -6.95 -4.11 -0.06
N HIS A 139 -5.84 -3.50 0.35
CA HIS A 139 -4.77 -4.19 1.08
C HIS A 139 -5.19 -4.66 2.47
N PHE A 140 -6.02 -3.90 3.18
CA PHE A 140 -6.60 -4.33 4.44
C PHE A 140 -7.58 -5.49 4.24
N GLY A 141 -8.40 -5.45 3.18
CA GLY A 141 -9.27 -6.56 2.80
C GLY A 141 -8.48 -7.83 2.53
N PHE A 142 -7.39 -7.75 1.75
CA PHE A 142 -6.49 -8.88 1.57
C PHE A 142 -5.87 -9.35 2.87
N SER A 143 -5.42 -8.45 3.74
CA SER A 143 -4.76 -8.81 5.01
C SER A 143 -5.73 -9.45 6.00
N TYR A 144 -7.02 -9.13 5.90
CA TYR A 144 -8.08 -9.69 6.71
C TYR A 144 -8.46 -11.10 6.25
N PHE A 145 -8.64 -11.31 4.93
CA PHE A 145 -9.12 -12.60 4.39
C PHE A 145 -8.02 -13.55 3.94
N LEU A 146 -6.83 -13.04 3.58
CA LEU A 146 -5.75 -13.78 2.95
C LEU A 146 -4.43 -13.65 3.71
N GLN A 147 -3.64 -14.72 3.67
CA GLN A 147 -2.29 -14.75 4.25
C GLN A 147 -1.23 -14.39 3.20
N LEU A 148 -1.14 -13.10 2.86
CA LEU A 148 -0.16 -12.56 1.89
C LEU A 148 1.15 -12.07 2.53
N ARG A 149 1.47 -12.55 3.74
CA ARG A 149 2.66 -12.16 4.52
C ARG A 149 2.79 -10.63 4.64
N LEU A 150 3.96 -10.07 4.32
CA LEU A 150 4.27 -8.65 4.46
C LEU A 150 3.85 -7.80 3.25
N PHE A 151 3.49 -8.42 2.12
CA PHE A 151 3.24 -7.68 0.88
C PHE A 151 2.19 -6.58 1.03
N GLY A 152 1.03 -6.90 1.63
CA GLY A 152 -0.05 -5.94 1.85
C GLY A 152 0.37 -4.76 2.72
N PHE A 153 1.15 -5.02 3.77
CA PHE A 153 1.65 -3.98 4.68
C PHE A 153 2.68 -3.06 4.02
N VAL A 154 3.61 -3.64 3.25
CA VAL A 154 4.63 -2.87 2.53
C VAL A 154 4.00 -1.97 1.47
N MET A 155 3.03 -2.49 0.72
CA MET A 155 2.30 -1.69 -0.26
C MET A 155 1.43 -0.62 0.42
N ALA A 156 0.79 -0.93 1.55
CA ALA A 156 0.07 0.06 2.35
C ALA A 156 0.99 1.20 2.82
N ALA A 157 2.20 0.88 3.31
CA ALA A 157 3.19 1.90 3.66
C ALA A 157 3.62 2.75 2.45
N GLY A 158 3.81 2.11 1.28
CA GLY A 158 4.06 2.83 0.02
C GLY A 158 2.92 3.77 -0.38
N LEU A 159 1.67 3.37 -0.20
CA LEU A 159 0.50 4.21 -0.48
C LEU A 159 0.44 5.45 0.43
N LEU A 160 0.89 5.35 1.68
CA LEU A 160 0.93 6.50 2.59
C LEU A 160 1.84 7.62 2.09
N THR A 161 2.79 7.33 1.19
CA THR A 161 3.62 8.36 0.56
C THR A 161 2.83 9.31 -0.33
N PHE A 162 1.63 8.95 -0.76
CA PHE A 162 0.73 9.80 -1.55
C PHE A 162 -0.19 10.68 -0.69
N VAL A 163 -0.17 10.56 0.64
CA VAL A 163 -0.97 11.44 1.50
C VAL A 163 -0.49 12.89 1.33
N PRO A 164 -1.41 13.87 1.13
CA PRO A 164 -1.02 15.27 0.96
C PRO A 164 -0.25 15.81 2.18
N PRO A 165 0.80 16.64 1.98
CA PRO A 165 1.60 17.18 3.07
C PRO A 165 0.78 17.92 4.12
N GLU A 166 -0.29 18.62 3.70
CA GLU A 166 -1.19 19.37 4.57
C GLU A 166 -1.93 18.44 5.55
N THR A 167 -2.30 17.25 5.07
CA THR A 167 -2.88 16.22 5.94
C THR A 167 -1.80 15.69 6.88
N THR A 168 -0.64 15.32 6.34
CA THR A 168 0.45 14.74 7.14
C THR A 168 0.95 15.69 8.24
N SER A 169 1.02 17.00 8.01
CA SER A 169 1.40 17.98 9.03
C SER A 169 0.39 18.04 10.19
N ILE A 170 -0.91 17.96 9.91
CA ILE A 170 -1.94 17.91 10.97
C ILE A 170 -1.76 16.66 11.83
N TRP A 171 -1.47 15.51 11.20
CA TRP A 171 -1.21 14.26 11.92
C TRP A 171 0.06 14.33 12.77
N ILE A 172 1.16 14.86 12.22
CA ILE A 172 2.43 15.03 12.95
C ILE A 172 2.20 15.92 14.18
N ASN A 173 1.56 17.09 14.02
CA ASN A 173 1.30 18.03 15.11
C ASN A 173 0.41 17.43 16.21
N ARG A 174 -0.56 16.59 15.82
CA ARG A 174 -1.37 15.87 16.80
C ARG A 174 -0.53 14.87 17.58
N VAL A 175 0.30 14.07 16.91
CA VAL A 175 1.11 13.03 17.55
C VAL A 175 2.20 13.65 18.45
N SER A 176 2.86 14.72 18.00
CA SER A 176 3.87 15.42 18.80
C SER A 176 3.29 15.99 20.09
N ALA A 177 2.01 16.40 20.11
CA ALA A 177 1.35 16.86 21.33
C ALA A 177 1.19 15.79 22.43
N TRP A 178 1.28 14.49 22.09
CA TRP A 178 1.21 13.38 23.07
C TRP A 178 2.58 12.92 23.55
N VAL A 179 3.66 13.32 22.88
CA VAL A 179 5.03 12.97 23.26
C VAL A 179 5.58 14.13 24.09
N PRO A 180 5.86 13.95 25.39
CA PRO A 180 6.55 14.99 26.15
C PRO A 180 7.93 15.19 25.51
N MET A 181 8.15 16.39 24.95
CA MET A 181 9.49 16.84 24.54
C MET A 181 10.31 17.26 25.75
#